data_AF-A0A497N1H4-F1
#
_entry.id   AF-A0A497N1H4-F1
#
_cell.length_a   1.000
_cell.length_b   1.000
_cell.length_c   1.000
_cell.angle_alpha   90.00
_cell.angle_beta   90.00
_cell.angle_gamma   90.00
#
_symmetry.space_group_name_H-M   'P 1'
#
loop_
_entity.id
_entity.type
_entity.pdbx_description
1 polymer ?
#
loop_
_entity_poly.entity_id
_entity_poly.type
_entity_poly.pdbx_seq_one_letter_code
_entity_poly.pdbx_strand_id
1 'polypeptide(L)'
;MVKLITSKSVYKTVSTGKGRVKASLQNPNEVRNLLRSLENDKILKILLENSHLTKIQLETVLIEILSTNYQEKRIKTEEKAEMRLKGKISRGAFNRTLKQAKMNIIRSIFTIFLLGYLKIADSTTLLLQAIEVSNKLRDYVEEQDPETLKKIQNKLMETISEYLSMKHL
;
A
#
# COMPACT_ATOMS: atom_id res chain seq x y z
N MET A 1 1.29 7.84 -15.04
CA MET A 1 1.34 6.43 -14.60
C MET A 1 2.05 6.38 -13.26
N VAL A 2 1.37 5.89 -12.23
CA VAL A 2 1.89 5.85 -10.85
C VAL A 2 2.74 4.59 -10.70
N LYS A 3 4.05 4.75 -10.41
CA LYS A 3 4.96 3.62 -10.23
C LYS A 3 4.82 3.07 -8.81
N LEU A 4 3.80 2.27 -8.52
CA LEU A 4 3.60 1.69 -7.19
C LEU A 4 4.77 0.78 -6.79
N ILE A 5 5.05 0.75 -5.48
CA ILE A 5 6.15 -0.01 -4.88
C ILE A 5 5.84 -1.49 -5.01
N THR A 6 6.60 -2.21 -5.83
CA THR A 6 6.63 -3.66 -5.75
C THR A 6 7.46 -4.04 -4.53
N SER A 7 6.79 -4.41 -3.43
CA SER A 7 7.48 -5.08 -2.34
C SER A 7 7.89 -6.46 -2.84
N LYS A 8 9.21 -6.68 -3.01
CA LYS A 8 9.75 -8.03 -3.03
C LYS A 8 9.37 -8.70 -1.72
N SER A 9 8.34 -9.54 -1.78
CA SER A 9 8.08 -10.54 -0.77
C SER A 9 9.24 -11.52 -0.75
N VAL A 10 9.51 -11.99 0.45
CA VAL A 10 10.51 -12.95 0.87
C VAL A 10 10.15 -14.34 0.31
N TYR A 11 10.10 -14.56 -1.01
CA TYR A 11 10.19 -15.91 -1.61
C TYR A 11 10.74 -15.82 -3.04
N LYS A 12 11.90 -16.46 -3.23
CA LYS A 12 12.58 -16.91 -4.47
C LYS A 12 12.51 -16.08 -5.77
N THR A 13 13.71 -15.89 -6.30
CA THR A 13 14.14 -15.44 -7.64
C THR A 13 13.29 -15.98 -8.80
N VAL A 14 12.78 -15.09 -9.67
CA VAL A 14 12.64 -15.29 -11.13
C VAL A 14 12.63 -13.94 -11.86
N SER A 15 12.86 -13.99 -13.17
CA SER A 15 13.71 -13.11 -13.94
C SER A 15 12.99 -11.97 -14.70
N THR A 16 13.72 -10.85 -14.83
CA THR A 16 13.82 -9.90 -15.96
C THR A 16 12.60 -9.52 -16.81
N GLY A 17 12.12 -8.29 -16.63
CA GLY A 17 11.38 -7.48 -17.61
C GLY A 17 11.57 -5.99 -17.31
N LYS A 18 11.70 -5.14 -18.34
CA LYS A 18 11.91 -3.68 -18.22
C LYS A 18 10.67 -3.00 -17.62
N GLY A 19 10.64 -2.91 -16.30
CA GLY A 19 9.64 -2.19 -15.49
C GLY A 19 10.07 -2.03 -14.03
N ARG A 20 11.38 -2.11 -13.78
CA ARG A 20 11.96 -2.22 -12.44
C ARG A 20 11.90 -0.89 -11.70
N VAL A 21 11.00 -0.75 -10.73
CA VAL A 21 11.31 0.05 -9.54
C VAL A 21 12.48 -0.67 -8.87
N LYS A 22 13.66 -0.05 -8.92
CA LYS A 22 14.88 -0.54 -8.27
C LYS A 22 14.62 -0.78 -6.78
N ALA A 23 15.45 -1.65 -6.20
CA ALA A 23 15.69 -1.77 -4.77
C ALA A 23 15.53 -0.42 -4.04
N SER A 24 14.91 -0.41 -2.85
CA SER A 24 14.84 0.69 -1.87
C SER A 24 15.23 2.08 -2.42
N LEU A 25 14.27 2.98 -2.65
CA LEU A 25 14.57 4.36 -3.02
C LEU A 25 15.23 5.08 -1.84
N GLN A 26 16.55 5.24 -1.89
CA GLN A 26 17.34 5.88 -0.84
C GLN A 26 17.43 7.41 -1.01
N ASN A 27 17.07 7.93 -2.19
CA ASN A 27 17.09 9.35 -2.49
C ASN A 27 15.78 10.03 -2.00
N PRO A 28 15.84 11.00 -1.07
CA PRO A 28 14.67 11.72 -0.58
C PRO A 28 13.80 12.32 -1.68
N ASN A 29 14.39 12.80 -2.78
CA ASN A 29 13.64 13.41 -3.88
C ASN A 29 12.91 12.35 -4.72
N GLU A 30 13.49 11.18 -4.91
CA GLU A 30 12.82 10.06 -5.59
C GLU A 30 11.63 9.55 -4.77
N VAL A 31 11.81 9.42 -3.44
CA VAL A 31 10.72 9.09 -2.52
C VAL A 31 9.60 10.11 -2.61
N ARG A 32 9.91 11.41 -2.52
CA ARG A 32 8.89 12.48 -2.63
C ARG A 32 8.19 12.49 -3.99
N ASN A 33 8.93 12.28 -5.09
CA ASN A 33 8.34 12.25 -6.43
C ASN A 33 7.37 11.07 -6.60
N LEU A 34 7.74 9.90 -6.07
CA LEU A 34 6.83 8.76 -6.03
C LEU A 34 5.58 9.06 -5.20
N LEU A 35 5.74 9.62 -3.99
CA LEU A 35 4.63 10.00 -3.12
C LEU A 35 3.68 11.01 -3.79
N ARG A 36 4.21 11.99 -4.54
CA ARG A 36 3.39 12.93 -5.33
C ARG A 36 2.63 12.24 -6.45
N SER A 37 3.26 11.27 -7.13
CA SER A 37 2.58 10.53 -8.21
C SER A 37 1.34 9.78 -7.70
N LEU A 38 1.37 9.34 -6.44
CA LEU A 38 0.27 8.63 -5.78
C LEU A 38 -0.93 9.54 -5.44
N GLU A 39 -0.76 10.86 -5.35
CA GLU A 39 -1.83 11.77 -4.91
C GLU A 39 -3.02 11.84 -5.87
N ASN A 40 -2.80 11.55 -7.15
CA ASN A 40 -3.82 11.61 -8.20
C ASN A 40 -4.41 10.24 -8.55
N ASP A 41 -4.02 9.18 -7.84
CA ASP A 41 -4.54 7.83 -8.07
C ASP A 41 -5.93 7.67 -7.42
N LYS A 42 -6.95 7.53 -8.27
CA LYS A 42 -8.36 7.40 -7.83
C LYS A 42 -8.59 6.12 -7.02
N ILE A 43 -7.97 5.00 -7.39
CA ILE A 43 -8.14 3.73 -6.67
C ILE A 43 -7.48 3.85 -5.30
N LEU A 44 -6.25 4.36 -5.25
CA LEU A 44 -5.57 4.57 -3.97
C LEU A 44 -6.37 5.47 -3.03
N LYS A 45 -6.98 6.54 -3.57
CA LYS A 45 -7.82 7.44 -2.79
C LYS A 45 -8.99 6.71 -2.15
N ILE A 46 -9.74 5.92 -2.92
CA ILE A 46 -10.89 5.15 -2.42
C ILE A 46 -10.46 4.12 -1.38
N LEU A 47 -9.37 3.39 -1.64
CA LEU A 47 -8.83 2.41 -0.68
C LEU A 47 -8.42 3.08 0.63
N LEU A 48 -7.76 4.24 0.55
CA LEU A 48 -7.32 4.97 1.73
C LEU A 48 -8.49 5.49 2.56
N GLU A 49 -9.51 6.08 1.92
CA GLU A 49 -10.72 6.61 2.56
C GLU A 49 -11.52 5.53 3.32
N ASN A 50 -11.41 4.27 2.89
CA ASN A 50 -12.13 3.14 3.49
C ASN A 50 -11.20 2.20 4.29
N SER A 51 -9.97 2.64 4.59
CA SER A 51 -9.01 1.88 5.40
C SER A 51 -8.86 2.45 6.81
N HIS A 52 -8.18 1.69 7.67
CA HIS A 52 -7.78 2.16 9.01
C HIS A 52 -6.52 3.05 8.98
N LEU A 53 -6.04 3.47 7.80
CA LEU A 53 -4.87 4.33 7.67
C LEU A 53 -5.27 5.74 7.23
N THR A 54 -4.70 6.75 7.88
CA THR A 54 -4.76 8.12 7.37
C THR A 54 -3.74 8.34 6.25
N LYS A 55 -3.94 9.37 5.41
CA LYS A 55 -2.94 9.77 4.38
C LYS A 55 -1.54 9.96 4.98
N ILE A 56 -1.47 10.56 6.17
CA ILE A 56 -0.21 10.79 6.88
C ILE A 56 0.42 9.45 7.30
N GLN A 57 -0.37 8.51 7.82
CA GLN A 57 0.12 7.18 8.21
C GLN A 57 0.60 6.37 7.00
N LEU A 58 -0.15 6.35 5.90
CA LEU A 58 0.25 5.68 4.66
C LEU A 58 1.58 6.23 4.14
N GLU A 59 1.70 7.54 3.99
CA GLU A 59 2.93 8.19 3.51
C GLU A 59 4.13 7.86 4.41
N THR A 60 3.96 7.82 5.74
CA THR A 60 5.02 7.45 6.68
C THR A 60 5.45 5.98 6.54
N VAL A 61 4.50 5.06 6.31
CA VAL A 61 4.80 3.64 6.03
C VAL A 61 5.56 3.50 4.71
N LEU A 62 5.12 4.21 3.66
CA LEU A 62 5.79 4.19 2.35
C LEU A 62 7.21 4.72 2.46
N ILE A 63 7.43 5.83 3.16
CA ILE A 63 8.78 6.36 3.43
C ILE A 63 9.62 5.30 4.13
N GLU A 64 9.11 4.67 5.19
CA GLU A 64 9.85 3.64 5.93
C GLU A 64 10.27 2.47 5.02
N ILE A 65 9.35 1.97 4.19
CA ILE A 65 9.62 0.85 3.26
C ILE A 65 10.61 1.27 2.17
N LEU A 66 10.41 2.43 1.54
CA LEU A 66 11.25 2.92 0.45
C LEU A 66 12.68 3.23 0.91
N SER A 67 12.81 3.84 2.08
CA SER A 67 14.09 4.26 2.65
C SER A 67 14.85 3.14 3.39
N THR A 68 14.31 1.92 3.41
CA THR A 68 14.99 0.78 4.04
C THR A 68 16.09 0.26 3.11
N ASN A 69 17.34 0.57 3.42
CA ASN A 69 18.50 0.06 2.69
C ASN A 69 18.84 -1.38 3.13
N TYR A 70 18.97 -2.29 2.18
CA TYR A 70 19.35 -3.69 2.42
C TYR A 70 20.88 -3.92 2.48
N GLN A 71 21.70 -2.98 2.02
CA GLN A 71 23.15 -3.17 1.90
C GLN A 71 23.93 -1.91 2.34
N GLU A 72 24.23 -1.80 3.65
CA GLU A 72 25.39 -1.07 4.22
C GLU A 72 25.24 0.35 4.79
N LYS A 73 24.23 1.18 4.47
CA LYS A 73 23.96 2.43 5.23
C LYS A 73 22.49 2.55 5.61
N ARG A 74 22.19 2.35 6.89
CA ARG A 74 20.85 2.60 7.45
C ARG A 74 20.54 4.09 7.38
N ILE A 75 19.53 4.48 6.62
CA ILE A 75 18.98 5.84 6.62
C ILE A 75 18.46 6.13 8.03
N LYS A 76 18.95 7.21 8.64
CA LYS A 76 18.55 7.61 9.99
C LYS A 76 17.08 8.04 9.99
N THR A 77 16.39 7.85 11.11
CA THR A 77 14.98 8.25 11.24
C THR A 77 14.77 9.74 10.99
N GLU A 78 15.74 10.57 11.37
CA GLU A 78 15.77 12.01 11.09
C GLU A 78 15.67 12.27 9.58
N GLU A 79 16.50 11.61 8.78
CA GLU A 79 16.50 11.73 7.32
C GLU A 79 15.17 11.26 6.71
N LYS A 80 14.59 10.17 7.25
CA LYS A 80 13.25 9.69 6.86
C LYS A 80 12.17 10.72 7.16
N ALA A 81 12.24 11.37 8.31
CA ALA A 81 11.30 12.41 8.70
C ALA A 81 11.33 13.63 7.76
N GLU A 82 12.47 13.91 7.13
CA GLU A 82 12.58 14.95 6.12
C GLU A 82 11.88 14.57 4.81
N MET A 83 11.71 13.28 4.49
CA MET A 83 11.11 12.82 3.22
C MET A 83 9.60 13.08 3.11
N ARG A 84 8.95 13.58 4.18
CA ARG A 84 7.54 13.97 4.19
C ARG A 84 7.23 15.05 3.15
N LEU A 85 6.07 14.96 2.50
CA LEU A 85 5.63 15.90 1.47
C LEU A 85 5.29 17.28 2.04
N LYS A 86 4.65 17.33 3.21
CA LYS A 86 4.17 18.56 3.86
C LYS A 86 5.20 19.29 4.73
N GLY A 87 6.48 18.94 4.61
CA GLY A 87 7.58 19.57 5.35
C GLY A 87 8.20 18.68 6.42
N LYS A 88 9.35 19.11 6.95
CA LYS A 88 10.15 18.36 7.93
C LYS A 88 9.37 18.22 9.23
N ILE A 89 9.28 17.00 9.75
CA ILE A 89 8.74 16.71 11.08
C ILE A 89 9.86 16.23 12.00
N SER A 90 9.66 16.31 13.31
CA SER A 90 10.62 15.77 14.26
C SER A 90 10.71 14.25 14.17
N ARG A 91 11.85 13.69 14.56
CA ARG A 91 12.06 12.24 14.69
C ARG A 91 10.98 11.58 15.54
N GLY A 92 10.61 12.22 16.66
CA GLY A 92 9.59 11.74 17.58
C GLY A 92 8.19 11.73 16.94
N ALA A 93 7.85 12.75 16.17
CA ALA A 93 6.58 12.79 15.43
C ALA A 93 6.50 11.67 14.39
N PHE A 94 7.57 11.49 13.58
CA PHE A 94 7.65 10.41 12.60
C PHE A 94 7.46 9.03 13.24
N ASN A 95 8.19 8.76 14.32
CA ASN A 95 8.12 7.46 15.02
C ASN A 95 6.73 7.19 15.63
N ARG A 96 6.08 8.20 16.20
CA ARG A 96 4.71 8.04 16.73
C ARG A 96 3.73 7.69 15.61
N THR A 97 3.79 8.41 14.49
CA THR A 97 2.94 8.12 13.33
C THR A 97 3.23 6.74 12.75
N LEU A 98 4.49 6.34 12.62
CA LEU A 98 4.86 5.00 12.14
C LEU A 98 4.35 3.90 13.07
N LYS A 99 4.48 4.08 14.39
CA LYS A 99 3.95 3.16 15.39
C LYS A 99 2.42 3.03 15.28
N GLN A 100 1.71 4.15 15.15
CA GLN A 100 0.26 4.15 14.98
C GLN A 100 -0.16 3.43 13.69
N ALA A 101 0.51 3.70 12.57
CA ALA A 101 0.24 3.05 11.30
C ALA A 101 0.43 1.53 11.38
N LYS A 102 1.56 1.07 11.95
CA LYS A 102 1.83 -0.36 12.18
C LYS A 102 0.79 -1.01 13.08
N MET A 103 0.37 -0.33 14.15
CA MET A 103 -0.67 -0.83 15.06
C MET A 103 -2.02 -0.98 14.35
N ASN A 104 -2.42 -0.02 13.51
CA ASN A 104 -3.65 -0.10 12.74
C ASN A 104 -3.62 -1.29 11.75
N ILE A 105 -2.50 -1.49 11.04
CA ILE A 105 -2.31 -2.66 10.16
C ILE A 105 -2.44 -3.97 10.94
N ILE A 106 -1.72 -4.10 12.05
CA ILE A 106 -1.73 -5.31 12.89
C ILE A 106 -3.15 -5.58 13.41
N ARG A 107 -3.85 -4.55 13.90
CA ARG A 107 -5.23 -4.69 14.38
C ARG A 107 -6.17 -5.15 13.27
N SER A 108 -6.09 -4.60 12.07
CA SER A 108 -6.90 -5.05 10.94
C SER A 108 -6.65 -6.52 10.58
N ILE A 109 -5.39 -6.98 10.63
CA ILE A 109 -5.05 -8.40 10.44
C ILE A 109 -5.66 -9.27 11.55
N PHE A 110 -5.53 -8.85 12.80
CA PHE A 110 -6.11 -9.57 13.93
C PHE A 110 -7.65 -9.56 13.91
N THR A 111 -8.29 -8.53 13.35
CA THR A 111 -9.74 -8.54 13.10
C THR A 111 -10.11 -9.64 12.10
N ILE A 112 -9.36 -9.79 11.01
CA ILE A 112 -9.57 -10.90 10.05
C ILE A 112 -9.40 -12.25 10.76
N PHE A 113 -8.34 -12.41 11.57
CA PHE A 113 -8.12 -13.64 12.34
C PHE A 113 -9.25 -13.93 13.32
N LEU A 114 -9.76 -12.90 14.01
CA LEU A 114 -10.86 -13.04 14.95
C LEU A 114 -12.14 -13.49 14.23
N LEU A 115 -12.47 -12.88 13.09
CA LEU A 115 -13.65 -13.27 12.30
C LEU A 115 -13.56 -14.71 11.80
N GLY A 116 -12.36 -15.15 11.39
CA GLY A 116 -12.09 -16.55 11.03
C GLY A 116 -12.20 -17.50 12.22
N TYR A 117 -11.63 -17.13 13.37
CA TYR A 117 -11.70 -17.93 14.60
C TYR A 117 -13.13 -18.11 15.10
N LEU A 118 -13.94 -17.05 15.05
CA LEU A 118 -15.34 -17.06 15.46
C LEU A 118 -16.27 -17.72 14.45
N LYS A 119 -15.74 -18.20 13.30
CA LYS A 119 -16.55 -18.75 12.21
C LYS A 119 -17.63 -17.79 11.67
N ILE A 120 -17.50 -16.50 11.97
CA ILE A 120 -18.36 -15.44 11.39
C ILE A 120 -17.98 -15.25 9.92
N ALA A 121 -16.69 -15.44 9.60
CA ALA A 121 -16.19 -15.48 8.24
C ALA A 121 -16.47 -16.82 7.51
N ASP A 122 -17.31 -17.73 8.06
CA ASP A 122 -17.70 -18.99 7.40
C ASP A 122 -18.53 -18.77 6.13
N SER A 123 -19.01 -17.54 5.85
CA SER A 123 -19.19 -17.11 4.47
C SER A 123 -17.81 -17.01 3.83
N THR A 124 -17.27 -18.17 3.43
CA THR A 124 -15.96 -18.39 2.80
C THR A 124 -15.73 -17.38 1.68
N THR A 125 -16.79 -16.86 1.09
CA THR A 125 -16.84 -15.79 0.10
C THR A 125 -16.14 -14.50 0.53
N LEU A 126 -16.36 -13.92 1.72
CA LEU A 126 -15.92 -12.53 1.96
C LEU A 126 -14.38 -12.40 2.04
N LEU A 127 -13.72 -13.30 2.77
CA LEU A 127 -12.26 -13.33 2.84
C LEU A 127 -11.63 -13.77 1.51
N LEU A 128 -12.22 -14.77 0.84
CA LEU A 128 -11.75 -15.21 -0.48
C LEU A 128 -11.90 -14.11 -1.54
N GLN A 129 -13.04 -13.40 -1.55
CA GLN A 129 -13.28 -12.26 -2.43
C GLN A 129 -12.32 -11.11 -2.10
N ALA A 130 -12.01 -10.85 -0.82
CA ALA A 130 -11.02 -9.83 -0.46
C ALA A 130 -9.62 -10.18 -1.02
N ILE A 131 -9.23 -11.46 -0.98
CA ILE A 131 -8.00 -11.95 -1.61
C ILE A 131 -8.06 -11.81 -3.13
N GLU A 132 -9.18 -12.16 -3.75
CA GLU A 132 -9.38 -12.02 -5.21
C GLU A 132 -9.27 -10.55 -5.65
N VAL A 133 -9.91 -9.62 -4.93
CA VAL A 133 -9.80 -8.18 -5.16
C VAL A 133 -8.36 -7.72 -4.98
N SER A 134 -7.65 -8.20 -3.95
CA SER A 134 -6.23 -7.90 -3.75
C SER A 134 -5.37 -8.36 -4.93
N ASN A 135 -5.64 -9.53 -5.51
CA ASN A 135 -4.93 -10.02 -6.69
C ASN A 135 -5.24 -9.16 -7.92
N LYS A 136 -6.51 -8.81 -8.17
CA LYS A 136 -6.89 -7.90 -9.27
C LYS A 136 -6.25 -6.51 -9.14
N LEU A 137 -6.16 -5.99 -7.92
CA LEU A 137 -5.46 -4.72 -7.64
C LEU A 137 -3.98 -4.82 -8.01
N ARG A 138 -3.35 -5.97 -7.74
CA ARG A 138 -1.96 -6.22 -8.16
C ARG A 138 -1.85 -6.28 -9.69
N ASP A 139 -2.75 -7.00 -10.36
CA ASP A 139 -2.76 -7.09 -11.83
C ASP A 139 -2.91 -5.70 -12.45
N TYR A 140 -3.80 -4.85 -11.92
CA TYR A 140 -3.95 -3.45 -12.36
C TYR A 140 -2.66 -2.64 -12.25
N VAL A 141 -1.87 -2.87 -11.20
CA VAL A 141 -0.61 -2.16 -10.98
C VAL A 141 0.50 -2.64 -11.91
N GLU A 142 0.49 -3.92 -12.26
CA GLU A 142 1.50 -4.55 -13.11
C GLU A 142 1.20 -4.42 -14.61
N GLU A 143 -0.07 -4.18 -14.98
CA GLU A 143 -0.54 -4.05 -16.37
C GLU A 143 0.04 -2.82 -17.08
N GLN A 144 0.45 -3.03 -18.34
CA GLN A 144 1.07 -2.02 -19.19
C GLN A 144 0.22 -1.72 -20.44
N ASP A 145 -0.61 -2.67 -20.87
CA ASP A 145 -1.50 -2.49 -22.02
C ASP A 145 -2.68 -1.56 -21.64
N PRO A 146 -2.85 -0.40 -22.33
CA PRO A 146 -3.87 0.58 -21.95
C PRO A 146 -5.31 0.06 -22.03
N GLU A 147 -5.61 -0.82 -22.99
CA GLU A 147 -6.96 -1.36 -23.18
C GLU A 147 -7.33 -2.34 -22.07
N THR A 148 -6.40 -3.26 -21.77
CA THR A 148 -6.51 -4.22 -20.68
C THR A 148 -6.57 -3.50 -19.33
N LEU A 149 -5.73 -2.48 -19.12
CA LEU A 149 -5.73 -1.66 -17.90
C LEU A 149 -7.09 -1.01 -17.67
N LYS A 150 -7.70 -0.43 -18.70
CA LYS A 150 -9.02 0.20 -18.61
C LYS A 150 -10.10 -0.83 -18.26
N LYS A 151 -10.02 -2.04 -18.83
CA LYS A 151 -10.95 -3.14 -18.53
C LYS A 151 -10.82 -3.61 -17.08
N ILE A 152 -9.59 -3.81 -16.60
CA ILE A 152 -9.32 -4.20 -15.20
C ILE A 152 -9.80 -3.09 -14.25
N GLN A 153 -9.51 -1.82 -14.58
CA GLN A 153 -9.94 -0.67 -13.78
C GLN A 153 -11.46 -0.62 -13.62
N ASN A 154 -12.22 -0.77 -14.72
CA ASN A 154 -13.68 -0.77 -14.66
C ASN A 154 -14.22 -1.88 -13.77
N LYS A 155 -13.70 -3.11 -13.93
CA LYS A 155 -14.11 -4.26 -13.11
C LYS A 155 -13.75 -4.08 -11.63
N LEU A 156 -12.58 -3.52 -11.34
CA LEU A 156 -12.18 -3.19 -9.96
C LEU A 156 -13.11 -2.15 -9.33
N MET A 157 -13.45 -1.10 -10.09
CA MET A 157 -14.35 -0.05 -9.60
C MET A 157 -15.76 -0.58 -9.31
N GLU A 158 -16.26 -1.49 -10.14
CA GLU A 158 -17.52 -2.20 -9.90
C GLU A 158 -17.45 -3.00 -8.59
N THR A 159 -16.47 -3.88 -8.43
CA THR A 159 -16.32 -4.69 -7.21
C THR A 159 -16.12 -3.82 -5.96
N ILE A 160 -15.31 -2.77 -6.02
CA ILE A 160 -15.14 -1.84 -4.88
C ILE A 160 -16.47 -1.18 -4.53
N SER A 161 -17.26 -0.77 -5.52
CA SER A 161 -18.57 -0.14 -5.29
C SER A 161 -19.56 -1.10 -4.62
N GLU A 162 -19.55 -2.38 -5.00
CA GLU A 162 -20.33 -3.43 -4.33
C GLU A 162 -19.95 -3.53 -2.85
N TYR A 163 -18.65 -3.63 -2.52
CA TYR A 163 -18.19 -3.65 -1.13
C TYR A 163 -18.61 -2.41 -0.34
N LEU A 164 -18.55 -1.22 -0.95
CA LEU A 164 -18.98 0.03 -0.31
C LEU A 164 -20.50 0.11 -0.09
N SER A 165 -21.29 -0.68 -0.83
CA SER A 165 -22.73 -0.80 -0.64
C SER A 165 -23.12 -1.79 0.46
N MET A 166 -22.22 -2.71 0.84
CA MET A 166 -22.43 -3.71 1.90
C MET A 166 -22.35 -3.13 3.33
N LYS A 167 -22.66 -1.83 3.53
CA LYS A 167 -22.56 -1.11 4.82
C LYS A 167 -23.45 -1.64 5.96
N HIS A 168 -24.17 -2.74 5.75
CA HIS A 168 -25.09 -3.35 6.70
C HIS A 168 -24.57 -4.66 7.32
N LEU A 169 -23.27 -4.95 7.15
CA LEU A 169 -22.58 -6.05 7.83
C LEU A 169 -22.14 -5.66 9.24
#